data_AF-A0A836TWZ3-F1
#
_entry.id   AF-A0A836TWZ3-F1
#
_cell.length_a   1.000
_cell.length_b   1.000
_cell.length_c   1.000
_cell.angle_alpha   90.00
_cell.angle_beta   90.00
_cell.angle_gamma   90.00
#
_symmetry.space_group_name_H-M   'P 1'
#
loop_
_entity.id
_entity.type
_entity.pdbx_description
1 polymer ?
#
loop_
_entity_poly.entity_id
_entity_poly.type
_entity_poly.pdbx_seq_one_letter_code
_entity_poly.pdbx_strand_id
1 'polypeptide(L)'
;MDSPIDLGLLSEYHYDDRGESASSTFEDDIALGARFAFNDVQSTEALFGIVWDRSSGGKFINIEASRRIGDSFLLEAQGRFFINQKPSDPAFAFTKDDYIELFLSYNF
;
A
#
# COMPACT_ATOMS: atom_id res chain seq x y z
N MET A 1 -18.12 20.37 -13.02
CA MET A 1 -17.13 20.78 -12.01
C MET A 1 -16.01 19.80 -12.17
N ASP A 2 -14.92 20.23 -12.80
CA ASP A 2 -13.77 19.36 -13.04
C ASP A 2 -12.76 19.64 -11.93
N SER A 3 -12.48 18.62 -11.13
CA SER A 3 -11.41 18.66 -10.13
C SER A 3 -10.08 18.49 -10.88
N PRO A 4 -9.00 19.18 -10.46
CA PRO A 4 -7.66 18.91 -10.99
C PRO A 4 -7.08 17.58 -10.48
N ILE A 5 -7.77 16.87 -9.58
CA ILE A 5 -7.28 15.62 -8.99
C ILE A 5 -7.37 14.49 -10.01
N ASP A 6 -6.24 13.85 -10.29
CA ASP A 6 -6.15 12.62 -11.06
C ASP A 6 -6.24 11.39 -10.14
N LEU A 7 -7.02 10.39 -10.57
CA LEU A 7 -7.12 9.08 -9.92
C LEU A 7 -6.61 7.99 -10.86
N GLY A 8 -5.54 7.32 -10.45
CA GLY A 8 -5.06 6.08 -11.08
C GLY A 8 -5.56 4.87 -10.30
N LEU A 9 -5.99 3.81 -11.00
CA LEU A 9 -6.42 2.54 -10.41
C LEU A 9 -5.62 1.39 -11.02
N LEU A 10 -5.33 0.38 -10.20
CA LEU A 10 -4.60 -0.84 -10.54
C LEU A 10 -5.32 -2.03 -9.92
N SER A 11 -5.38 -3.14 -10.64
CA SER A 11 -5.75 -4.44 -10.09
C SER A 11 -4.90 -5.55 -10.70
N GLU A 12 -4.49 -6.50 -9.86
CA GLU A 12 -3.79 -7.71 -10.27
C GLU A 12 -4.39 -8.92 -9.53
N TYR A 13 -4.39 -10.08 -10.20
CA TYR A 13 -4.77 -11.34 -9.59
C TYR A 13 -3.54 -12.27 -9.61
N HIS A 14 -3.13 -12.73 -8.44
CA HIS A 14 -2.03 -13.66 -8.27
C HIS A 14 -2.58 -15.08 -8.17
N TYR A 15 -2.01 -15.97 -8.98
CA TYR A 15 -2.37 -17.38 -9.02
C TYR A 15 -1.12 -18.27 -8.97
N ASP A 16 -1.06 -19.21 -8.03
CA ASP A 16 -0.03 -20.25 -7.94
C ASP A 16 -0.68 -21.65 -7.95
N ASP A 17 -0.24 -22.51 -8.87
CA ASP A 17 -0.83 -23.84 -9.07
C ASP A 17 -0.50 -24.83 -7.95
N ARG A 18 0.48 -24.49 -7.09
CA ARG A 18 0.86 -25.30 -5.92
C ARG A 18 -0.10 -25.15 -4.74
N GLY A 19 -0.98 -24.15 -4.75
CA GLY A 19 -1.95 -23.92 -3.68
C GLY A 19 -1.30 -23.68 -2.32
N GLU A 20 -1.89 -24.26 -1.28
CA GLU A 20 -1.38 -24.26 0.11
C GLU A 20 0.06 -24.82 0.29
N SER A 21 0.61 -25.48 -0.73
CA SER A 21 2.03 -25.92 -0.72
C SER A 21 2.99 -24.87 -1.27
N ALA A 22 2.49 -23.74 -1.77
CA ALA A 22 3.30 -22.63 -2.24
C ALA A 22 4.05 -21.98 -1.07
N SER A 23 5.33 -21.67 -1.29
CA SER A 23 6.13 -20.87 -0.34
C SER A 23 6.00 -19.36 -0.60
N SER A 24 5.15 -18.97 -1.56
CA SER A 24 4.89 -17.59 -1.96
C SER A 24 3.86 -16.97 -1.03
N THR A 25 3.96 -15.66 -0.76
CA THR A 25 2.89 -14.88 -0.12
C THR A 25 1.77 -14.50 -1.09
N PHE A 26 1.91 -14.85 -2.36
CA PHE A 26 0.98 -14.55 -3.44
C PHE A 26 0.61 -15.86 -4.15
N GLU A 27 -0.61 -16.37 -3.93
CA GLU A 27 -1.13 -17.65 -4.42
C GLU A 27 -2.59 -17.59 -4.91
N ASP A 28 -3.54 -17.07 -4.13
CA ASP A 28 -4.93 -16.81 -4.55
C ASP A 28 -5.35 -15.41 -4.06
N ASP A 29 -4.60 -14.42 -4.52
CA ASP A 29 -4.67 -13.05 -4.01
C ASP A 29 -5.20 -12.08 -5.06
N ILE A 30 -5.98 -11.11 -4.60
CA ILE A 30 -6.32 -9.93 -5.38
C ILE A 30 -5.55 -8.74 -4.82
N ALA A 31 -4.72 -8.13 -5.66
CA ALA A 31 -4.12 -6.83 -5.38
C ALA A 31 -4.96 -5.71 -6.01
N LEU A 32 -5.22 -4.66 -5.24
CA LEU A 32 -5.86 -3.42 -5.68
C LEU A 32 -5.01 -2.23 -5.26
N GLY A 33 -4.86 -1.26 -6.16
CA GLY A 33 -4.12 -0.03 -5.91
C GLY A 33 -4.88 1.20 -6.39
N ALA A 34 -4.73 2.30 -5.66
CA ALA A 34 -5.26 3.60 -6.02
C ALA A 34 -4.20 4.69 -5.79
N ARG A 35 -3.96 5.54 -6.80
CA ARG A 35 -3.09 6.71 -6.71
C ARG A 35 -3.90 7.98 -6.89
N PHE A 36 -3.81 8.89 -5.94
CA PHE A 36 -4.38 10.23 -6.03
C PHE A 36 -3.23 11.22 -6.27
N ALA A 37 -3.30 11.96 -7.38
CA ALA A 37 -2.42 13.09 -7.64
C ALA A 37 -3.27 14.36 -7.65
N PHE A 38 -3.03 15.26 -6.70
CA PHE A 38 -3.87 16.45 -6.55
C PHE A 38 -3.53 17.55 -7.55
N ASN A 39 -2.38 17.42 -8.23
CA ASN A 39 -1.89 18.38 -9.23
C ASN A 39 -1.80 19.82 -8.69
N ASP A 40 -1.56 19.99 -7.39
CA ASP A 40 -1.33 21.29 -6.76
C ASP A 40 0.16 21.66 -6.79
N VAL A 41 0.46 22.94 -6.55
CA VAL A 41 1.85 23.48 -6.56
C VAL A 41 2.77 22.75 -5.57
N GLN A 42 2.20 22.23 -4.48
CA GLN A 42 2.93 21.50 -3.46
C GLN A 42 3.10 20.00 -3.78
N SER A 43 2.65 19.53 -4.96
CA SER A 43 2.68 18.13 -5.42
C SER A 43 2.19 17.15 -4.36
N THR A 44 0.96 17.34 -3.91
CA THR A 44 0.30 16.43 -2.97
C THR A 44 -0.06 15.14 -3.68
N GLU A 45 0.40 14.02 -3.14
CA GLU A 45 0.13 12.68 -3.66
C GLU A 45 -0.24 11.72 -2.53
N ALA A 46 -1.07 10.74 -2.84
CA ALA A 46 -1.35 9.61 -1.96
C ALA A 46 -1.47 8.32 -2.77
N LEU A 47 -0.90 7.23 -2.23
CA LEU A 47 -0.99 5.88 -2.75
C LEU A 47 -1.63 4.98 -1.69
N PHE A 48 -2.61 4.20 -2.12
CA PHE A 48 -3.23 3.16 -1.30
C PHE A 48 -3.12 1.83 -2.04
N GLY A 49 -2.71 0.79 -1.32
CA GLY A 49 -2.62 -0.57 -1.83
C GLY A 49 -3.19 -1.56 -0.84
N ILE A 50 -3.90 -2.57 -1.35
CA ILE A 50 -4.35 -3.72 -0.59
C ILE A 50 -4.07 -4.99 -1.38
N VAL A 51 -3.55 -6.01 -0.72
CA VAL A 51 -3.52 -7.39 -1.22
C VAL A 51 -4.43 -8.21 -0.31
N TRP A 52 -5.35 -8.95 -0.91
CA TRP A 52 -6.32 -9.77 -0.20
C TRP A 52 -6.25 -11.21 -0.67
N ASP A 53 -5.80 -12.08 0.24
CA ASP A 53 -5.86 -13.52 0.09
C ASP A 53 -7.32 -13.98 0.21
N ARG A 54 -7.82 -14.58 -0.86
CA ARG A 54 -9.23 -15.01 -0.96
C ARG A 54 -9.51 -16.32 -0.22
N SER A 55 -8.50 -17.16 -0.03
CA SER A 55 -8.64 -18.47 0.61
C SER A 55 -8.55 -18.32 2.14
N SER A 56 -7.60 -17.53 2.63
CA SER A 56 -7.36 -17.32 4.06
C SER A 56 -8.15 -16.13 4.63
N GLY A 57 -8.39 -15.11 3.81
CA GLY A 57 -8.97 -13.83 4.23
C GLY A 57 -7.95 -12.82 4.77
N GLY A 58 -6.66 -13.21 4.78
CA GLY A 58 -5.53 -12.36 5.15
C GLY A 58 -5.42 -11.13 4.25
N LYS A 59 -4.98 -10.00 4.82
CA LYS A 59 -4.83 -8.74 4.10
C LYS A 59 -3.49 -8.10 4.40
N PHE A 60 -2.88 -7.56 3.36
CA PHE A 60 -1.77 -6.63 3.45
C PHE A 60 -2.26 -5.26 2.98
N ILE A 61 -2.04 -4.21 3.76
CA ILE A 61 -2.42 -2.83 3.42
C ILE A 61 -1.17 -1.97 3.46
N ASN A 62 -0.96 -1.17 2.40
CA ASN A 62 0.09 -0.17 2.32
C ASN A 62 -0.52 1.19 1.97
N ILE A 63 -0.14 2.22 2.71
CA ILE A 63 -0.61 3.60 2.52
C ILE A 63 0.62 4.49 2.50
N GLU A 64 0.74 5.34 1.50
CA GLU A 64 1.80 6.33 1.39
C GLU A 64 1.18 7.67 1.01
N ALA A 65 1.67 8.77 1.59
CA ALA A 65 1.26 10.11 1.23
C ALA A 65 2.45 11.06 1.32
N SER A 66 2.52 12.02 0.40
CA SER A 66 3.61 13.00 0.37
C SER A 66 3.11 14.36 -0.05
N ARG A 67 3.76 15.40 0.47
CA ARG A 67 3.48 16.80 0.11
C ARG A 67 4.64 17.72 0.48
N ARG A 68 4.93 18.70 -0.38
CA ARG A 68 5.82 19.81 -0.03
C ARG A 68 5.14 20.81 0.91
N ILE A 69 5.92 21.37 1.84
CA ILE A 69 5.47 22.43 2.74
C ILE A 69 6.34 23.66 2.48
N GLY A 70 5.80 24.61 1.72
CA GLY A 70 6.57 25.74 1.22
C GLY A 70 7.63 25.27 0.23
N ASP A 71 8.76 25.96 0.20
CA ASP A 71 9.81 25.70 -0.81
C ASP A 71 10.91 24.76 -0.31
N SER A 72 10.96 24.48 0.99
CA SER A 72 12.11 23.82 1.60
C SER A 72 11.79 22.48 2.27
N PHE A 73 10.52 22.19 2.58
CA PHE A 73 10.17 20.98 3.31
C PHE A 73 9.41 19.98 2.46
N LEU A 74 9.69 18.69 2.65
CA LEU A 74 8.90 17.57 2.15
C LEU A 74 8.42 16.75 3.36
N LEU A 75 7.11 16.59 3.50
CA LEU A 75 6.48 15.71 4.47
C LEU A 75 6.05 14.43 3.77
N GLU A 76 6.43 13.29 4.34
CA GLU A 76 6.06 11.96 3.87
C GLU A 76 5.46 11.16 5.03
N ALA A 77 4.42 10.40 4.73
CA ALA A 77 3.77 9.50 5.67
C ALA A 77 3.63 8.14 5.02
N GLN A 78 3.97 7.09 5.76
CA GLN A 78 3.78 5.70 5.33
C GLN A 78 3.11 4.89 6.44
N GLY A 79 2.24 3.96 6.05
CA GLY A 79 1.65 2.99 6.95
C GLY A 79 1.60 1.61 6.28
N ARG A 80 1.95 0.58 7.04
CA ARG A 80 1.94 -0.81 6.59
C ARG A 80 1.27 -1.70 7.64
N PHE A 81 0.33 -2.54 7.19
CA PHE A 81 -0.49 -3.36 8.09
C PHE A 81 -0.72 -4.77 7.54
N PHE A 82 -0.60 -5.77 8.41
CA PHE A 82 -0.89 -7.18 8.13
C PHE A 82 -2.06 -7.65 9.01
N ILE A 83 -3.22 -7.90 8.40
CA ILE A 83 -4.47 -8.18 9.11
C ILE A 83 -4.93 -9.61 8.82
N ASN A 84 -5.35 -10.33 9.86
CA ASN A 84 -5.95 -11.68 9.77
C ASN A 84 -5.11 -12.73 9.03
N GLN A 85 -3.77 -12.64 9.07
CA GLN A 85 -2.90 -13.68 8.53
C GLN A 85 -3.02 -14.93 9.41
N LYS A 86 -3.26 -16.11 8.83
CA LYS A 86 -3.31 -17.36 9.61
C LYS A 86 -1.89 -17.88 9.84
N PRO A 87 -1.62 -18.61 10.92
CA PRO A 87 -0.29 -19.20 11.17
C PRO A 87 0.23 -20.16 10.08
N SER A 88 -0.65 -20.67 9.22
CA SER A 88 -0.32 -21.48 8.05
C SER A 88 0.27 -20.67 6.89
N ASP A 89 -0.04 -19.38 6.82
CA ASP A 89 0.19 -18.56 5.63
C ASP A 89 1.61 -17.98 5.68
N PRO A 90 2.37 -17.95 4.56
CA PRO A 90 3.71 -17.36 4.55
C PRO A 90 3.75 -15.91 5.03
N ALA A 91 2.67 -15.15 4.79
CA ALA A 91 2.53 -13.76 5.22
C ALA A 91 2.41 -13.58 6.76
N PHE A 92 2.16 -14.65 7.51
CA PHE A 92 2.10 -14.62 8.98
C PHE A 92 3.41 -14.13 9.61
N ALA A 93 4.55 -14.39 8.94
CA ALA A 93 5.87 -13.97 9.40
C ALA A 93 5.97 -12.46 9.64
N PHE A 94 5.15 -11.66 8.95
CA PHE A 94 5.17 -10.20 9.00
C PHE A 94 4.12 -9.58 9.95
N THR A 95 3.31 -10.39 10.63
CA THR A 95 2.21 -9.91 11.49
C THR A 95 2.63 -9.05 12.68
N LYS A 96 3.93 -8.95 12.96
CA LYS A 96 4.50 -8.11 14.01
C LYS A 96 5.25 -6.89 13.48
N ASP A 97 5.19 -6.67 12.18
CA ASP A 97 5.95 -5.63 11.47
C ASP A 97 5.03 -4.48 11.01
N ASP A 98 3.85 -4.34 11.61
CA ASP A 98 2.96 -3.20 11.40
C ASP A 98 3.67 -1.91 11.85
N TYR A 99 3.61 -0.86 11.02
CA TYR A 99 4.18 0.44 11.37
C TYR A 99 3.43 1.60 10.75
N ILE A 100 3.64 2.76 11.37
CA ILE A 100 3.35 4.08 10.81
C ILE A 100 4.64 4.89 10.92
N GLU A 101 5.00 5.56 9.85
CA GLU A 101 6.21 6.35 9.73
C GLU A 101 5.88 7.73 9.20
N LEU A 102 6.59 8.73 9.73
CA LEU A 102 6.50 10.11 9.31
C LEU A 102 7.92 10.64 9.11
N PHE A 103 8.20 11.15 7.91
CA PHE A 103 9.46 11.80 7.59
C PHE A 103 9.24 13.25 7.23
N LEU A 104 10.08 14.12 7.78
CA LEU A 104 10.16 15.52 7.39
C LEU A 104 11.58 15.80 6.91
N SER A 105 11.71 16.12 5.62
CA SER A 105 12.98 16.43 4.97
C SER A 105 13.07 17.92 4.69
N TYR A 106 14.24 18.52 4.94
CA TYR A 106 14.54 19.92 4.63
C TYR A 106 15.58 20.00 3.51
N ASN A 107 15.31 20.80 2.47
CA ASN A 107 16.15 21.04 1.31
C ASN A 107 16.64 22.50 1.31
N PHE A 108 17.95 22.69 1.06
CA PHE A 108 18.64 23.99 1.05
C PHE A 108 19.36 24.26 -0.27
#